data_AF-X0W597-F1
#
_entry.id   AF-X0W597-F1
#
_cell.length_a   1.000
_cell.length_b   1.000
_cell.length_c   1.000
_cell.angle_alpha   90.00
_cell.angle_beta   90.00
_cell.angle_gamma   90.00
#
_symmetry.space_group_name_H-M   'P 1'
#
loop_
_entity.id
_entity.type
_entity.pdbx_description
1 polymer ?
#
loop_
_entity_poly.entity_id
_entity_poly.type
_entity_poly.pdbx_seq_one_letter_code
_entity_poly.pdbx_strand_id
1 'polypeptide(L)'
;HSQRIDTLVTDIVEHSWAASGEGEGPPDIGMSEEVLAAANTLREFMFQRVYLWEGRREEAERAKQVVRFLFQYYLARPQEMESDFVIASDAAWRRAADYVAGMTDGFALAVAERLGHRV
;
A
#
# COMPACT_ATOMS: atom_id res chain seq x y z
N HIS A 1 22.97 -6.28 8.75
CA HIS A 1 21.67 -5.67 8.37
C HIS A 1 21.71 -4.15 8.53
N SER A 2 22.21 -3.63 9.67
CA SER A 2 22.33 -2.18 9.93
C SER A 2 23.07 -1.40 8.84
N GLN A 3 24.22 -1.91 8.36
CA GLN A 3 25.04 -1.21 7.35
C GLN A 3 24.28 -0.90 6.05
N ARG A 4 23.42 -1.81 5.56
CA ARG A 4 22.67 -1.57 4.32
C ARG A 4 21.64 -0.45 4.48
N ILE A 5 20.95 -0.43 5.63
CA ILE A 5 19.98 0.64 5.93
C ILE A 5 20.72 1.96 6.10
N ASP A 6 21.84 1.95 6.82
CA ASP A 6 22.69 3.12 7.03
C ASP A 6 23.19 3.73 5.71
N THR A 7 23.68 2.90 4.79
CA THR A 7 24.08 3.35 3.45
C THR A 7 22.93 3.96 2.66
N LEU A 8 21.76 3.31 2.64
CA LEU A 8 20.59 3.83 1.92
C LEU A 8 20.10 5.16 2.51
N VAL A 9 20.02 5.27 3.83
CA VAL A 9 19.52 6.47 4.51
C VAL A 9 20.51 7.63 4.35
N THR A 10 21.80 7.37 4.57
CA THR A 10 22.85 8.40 4.45
C THR A 10 22.90 8.95 3.03
N ASP A 11 22.89 8.07 2.03
CA ASP A 11 22.91 8.49 0.62
C ASP A 11 21.69 9.34 0.24
N ILE A 12 20.49 8.97 0.69
CA ILE A 12 19.28 9.78 0.42
C ILE A 12 19.43 11.18 1.02
N VAL A 13 19.91 11.28 2.27
CA VAL A 13 20.06 12.56 2.96
C VAL A 13 21.09 13.44 2.25
N GLU A 14 22.24 12.87 1.87
CA GLU A 14 23.30 13.60 1.18
C GLU A 14 22.88 14.01 -0.24
N HIS A 15 22.28 13.10 -1.00
CA HIS A 15 21.82 13.36 -2.37
C HIS A 15 20.68 14.39 -2.41
N SER A 16 19.83 14.40 -1.39
CA SER A 16 18.64 15.27 -1.32
C SER A 16 18.90 16.56 -0.54
N TRP A 17 20.16 16.93 -0.28
CA TRP A 17 20.48 18.06 0.60
C TRP A 17 19.86 19.39 0.13
N ALA A 18 19.80 19.63 -1.19
CA ALA A 18 19.14 20.80 -1.76
C ALA A 18 17.64 20.91 -1.40
N ALA A 19 16.96 19.79 -1.17
CA ALA A 19 15.55 19.78 -0.75
C ALA A 19 15.34 20.28 0.70
N SER A 20 16.40 20.39 1.51
CA SER A 20 16.35 21.04 2.83
C SER A 20 16.15 22.56 2.77
N GLY A 21 16.36 23.17 1.59
CA GLY A 21 16.46 24.62 1.43
C GLY A 21 17.86 25.17 1.72
N GLU A 22 18.78 24.32 2.20
CA GLU A 22 20.18 24.62 2.40
C GLU A 22 20.99 23.80 1.38
N GLY A 23 21.22 24.30 0.16
CA GLY A 23 22.00 23.57 -0.84
C GLY A 23 21.85 24.16 -2.24
N GLU A 24 22.76 23.79 -3.14
CA GLU A 24 22.69 24.18 -4.55
C GLU A 24 21.98 23.11 -5.39
N GLY A 25 21.06 23.52 -6.25
CA GLY A 25 20.33 22.62 -7.15
C GLY A 25 18.82 22.60 -6.92
N PRO A 26 18.07 21.84 -7.74
CA PRO A 26 16.64 21.66 -7.55
C PRO A 26 16.34 20.89 -6.26
N PRO A 27 15.23 21.21 -5.57
CA PRO A 27 14.81 20.47 -4.38
C PRO A 27 14.20 19.11 -4.80
N ASP A 28 15.07 18.15 -5.09
CA ASP A 28 14.69 16.78 -5.45
C ASP A 28 15.06 15.80 -4.33
N ILE A 29 14.24 14.74 -4.18
CA ILE A 29 14.47 13.67 -3.22
C ILE A 29 14.83 12.41 -3.99
N GLY A 30 16.06 11.95 -3.83
CA GLY A 30 16.61 10.85 -4.60
C GLY A 30 17.73 10.10 -3.89
N MET A 31 18.34 9.20 -4.63
CA MET A 31 19.55 8.47 -4.28
C MET A 31 20.60 8.79 -5.33
N SER A 32 21.88 8.65 -4.99
CA SER A 32 22.94 8.63 -5.99
C SER A 32 22.72 7.49 -6.99
N GLU A 33 23.29 7.62 -8.19
CA GLU A 33 23.13 6.62 -9.26
C GLU A 33 23.57 5.21 -8.82
N GLU A 34 24.69 5.12 -8.08
CA GLU A 34 25.22 3.85 -7.58
C GLU A 34 24.27 3.19 -6.58
N VAL A 35 23.81 3.97 -5.59
CA VAL A 35 22.92 3.46 -4.54
C VAL A 35 21.54 3.12 -5.11
N LEU A 36 21.03 3.92 -6.05
CA LEU A 36 19.80 3.64 -6.76
C LEU A 36 19.88 2.35 -7.58
N ALA A 37 21.00 2.10 -8.26
CA ALA A 37 21.21 0.86 -9.02
C ALA A 37 21.23 -0.38 -8.09
N ALA A 38 21.92 -0.28 -6.95
CA ALA A 38 21.95 -1.34 -5.96
C ALA A 38 20.57 -1.58 -5.31
N ALA A 39 19.85 -0.51 -4.95
CA ALA A 39 18.50 -0.59 -4.41
C ALA A 39 17.51 -1.22 -5.40
N ASN A 40 17.61 -0.86 -6.69
CA ASN A 40 16.79 -1.46 -7.75
C ASN A 40 17.10 -2.94 -7.95
N THR A 41 18.36 -3.34 -7.91
CA THR A 41 18.77 -4.76 -7.99
C THR A 41 18.16 -5.56 -6.84
N LEU A 42 18.22 -5.04 -5.62
CA LEU A 42 17.59 -5.67 -4.46
C LEU A 42 16.06 -5.74 -4.60
N ARG A 43 15.43 -4.64 -5.05
CA ARG A 43 13.99 -4.58 -5.29
C ARG A 43 13.56 -5.64 -6.31
N GLU A 44 14.27 -5.76 -7.43
CA GLU A 44 13.97 -6.75 -8.46
C GLU A 44 14.12 -8.18 -7.92
N PHE A 45 15.19 -8.46 -7.19
CA PHE A 45 15.37 -9.74 -6.51
C PHE A 45 14.19 -10.07 -5.57
N MET A 46 13.76 -9.12 -4.75
CA MET A 46 12.60 -9.30 -3.87
C MET A 46 11.29 -9.51 -4.65
N PHE A 47 11.12 -8.81 -5.78
CA PHE A 47 9.95 -9.02 -6.63
C PHE A 47 9.90 -10.44 -7.19
N GLN A 48 11.01 -10.93 -7.73
CA GLN A 48 11.06 -12.27 -8.33
C GLN A 48 10.95 -13.39 -7.29
N ARG A 49 11.61 -13.23 -6.13
CA ARG A 49 11.74 -14.32 -5.15
C ARG A 49 10.70 -14.28 -4.04
N VAL A 50 10.09 -13.13 -3.80
CA VAL A 50 9.13 -12.95 -2.70
C VAL A 50 7.78 -12.60 -3.31
N TYR A 51 7.62 -11.42 -3.93
CA TYR A 51 6.31 -10.89 -4.37
C TYR A 51 5.60 -11.70 -5.45
N LEU A 52 6.32 -12.14 -6.48
CA LEU A 52 5.74 -12.86 -7.61
C LEU A 52 5.80 -14.39 -7.46
N TRP A 53 6.24 -14.89 -6.31
CA TRP A 53 6.33 -16.32 -6.05
C TRP A 53 4.95 -16.99 -6.23
N GLU A 54 4.88 -18.01 -7.09
CA GLU A 54 3.63 -18.65 -7.54
C GLU A 54 2.73 -19.12 -6.38
N GLY A 55 3.32 -19.60 -5.29
CA GLY A 55 2.61 -20.01 -4.07
C GLY A 55 1.79 -18.92 -3.37
N ARG A 56 1.94 -17.63 -3.72
CA ARG A 56 1.16 -16.52 -3.15
C ARG A 56 0.08 -15.98 -4.10
N ARG A 57 0.01 -16.51 -5.32
CA ARG A 57 -0.94 -16.02 -6.33
C ARG A 57 -2.38 -16.33 -5.94
N GLU A 58 -2.64 -17.52 -5.40
CA GLU A 58 -3.99 -17.91 -4.96
C GLU A 58 -4.48 -17.04 -3.80
N GLU A 59 -3.64 -16.83 -2.79
CA GLU A 59 -3.95 -15.98 -1.64
C GLU A 59 -4.22 -14.53 -2.08
N ALA A 60 -3.40 -13.99 -2.98
CA ALA A 60 -3.61 -12.66 -3.54
C ALA A 60 -4.93 -12.55 -4.33
N GLU A 61 -5.32 -13.58 -5.08
CA GLU A 61 -6.61 -13.60 -5.77
C GLU A 61 -7.79 -13.71 -4.79
N ARG A 62 -7.68 -14.50 -3.72
CA ARG A 62 -8.71 -14.54 -2.65
C ARG A 62 -8.86 -13.18 -1.97
N ALA A 63 -7.76 -12.52 -1.62
CA ALA A 63 -7.79 -11.17 -1.04
C ALA A 63 -8.49 -10.16 -1.98
N LYS A 64 -8.19 -10.21 -3.29
CA LYS A 64 -8.88 -9.37 -4.29
C LYS A 64 -10.38 -9.65 -4.35
N GLN A 65 -10.81 -10.90 -4.22
CA GLN A 65 -12.22 -11.27 -4.22
C GLN A 65 -12.94 -10.70 -2.99
N VAL A 66 -12.34 -10.81 -1.80
CA VAL A 66 -12.86 -10.22 -0.56
C VAL A 66 -13.01 -8.71 -0.69
N VAL A 67 -11.97 -8.00 -1.14
CA VAL A 67 -12.02 -6.54 -1.32
C VAL A 67 -13.10 -6.13 -2.33
N ARG A 68 -13.20 -6.83 -3.47
CA ARG A 68 -14.25 -6.56 -4.48
C ARG A 68 -15.64 -6.79 -3.92
N PHE A 69 -15.84 -7.88 -3.19
CA PHE A 69 -17.12 -8.21 -2.57
C PHE A 69 -17.56 -7.13 -1.58
N LEU A 70 -16.67 -6.74 -0.65
CA LEU A 70 -16.95 -5.70 0.34
C LEU A 70 -17.23 -4.35 -0.31
N PHE A 71 -16.41 -3.96 -1.30
CA PHE A 71 -16.60 -2.72 -2.03
C PHE A 71 -17.97 -2.66 -2.72
N GLN A 72 -18.35 -3.73 -3.43
CA GLN A 72 -19.66 -3.83 -4.09
C GLN A 72 -20.81 -3.81 -3.08
N TYR A 73 -20.66 -4.48 -1.94
CA TYR A 73 -21.67 -4.52 -0.88
C TYR A 73 -21.97 -3.12 -0.34
N TYR A 74 -20.94 -2.38 0.08
CA TYR A 74 -21.08 -1.04 0.66
C TYR A 74 -21.41 0.03 -0.38
N LEU A 75 -20.97 -0.13 -1.63
CA LEU A 75 -21.42 0.72 -2.73
C LEU A 75 -22.93 0.63 -2.93
N ALA A 76 -23.49 -0.59 -2.83
CA ALA A 76 -24.93 -0.81 -2.95
C ALA A 76 -25.71 -0.44 -1.67
N ARG A 77 -25.03 -0.38 -0.51
CA ARG A 77 -25.63 -0.08 0.80
C ARG A 77 -24.83 0.98 1.56
N PRO A 78 -24.76 2.24 1.08
CA PRO A 78 -23.90 3.23 1.72
C PRO A 78 -24.27 3.57 3.16
N GLN A 79 -25.53 3.37 3.54
CA GLN A 79 -26.07 3.58 4.88
C GLN A 79 -25.61 2.54 5.92
N GLU A 80 -25.03 1.42 5.49
CA GLU A 80 -24.56 0.34 6.38
C GLU A 80 -23.06 0.48 6.73
N MET A 81 -22.42 1.55 6.26
CA MET A 81 -21.06 1.92 6.67
C MET A 81 -21.10 2.59 8.06
N GLU A 82 -20.88 1.81 9.11
CA GLU A 82 -20.70 2.32 10.47
C GLU A 82 -19.26 2.83 10.64
N SER A 83 -18.98 4.08 10.24
CA SER A 83 -17.66 4.70 10.44
C SER A 83 -17.70 6.23 10.41
N ASP A 84 -17.04 6.83 11.40
CA ASP A 84 -16.77 8.27 11.47
C ASP A 84 -15.64 8.71 10.52
N PHE A 85 -14.90 7.77 9.94
CA PHE A 85 -13.79 8.02 9.01
C PHE A 85 -14.26 8.27 7.57
N VAL A 86 -15.57 8.19 7.33
CA VAL A 86 -16.15 8.41 6.01
C VAL A 86 -16.69 9.83 5.92
N ILE A 87 -16.22 10.59 4.93
CA ILE A 87 -16.73 11.95 4.68
C ILE A 87 -18.12 11.84 4.06
N ALA A 88 -19.15 12.29 4.79
CA ALA A 88 -20.54 12.14 4.35
C ALA A 88 -20.84 12.80 2.99
N SER A 89 -20.15 13.89 2.65
CA SER A 89 -20.30 14.60 1.37
C SER A 89 -19.68 13.88 0.16
N ASP A 90 -18.86 12.85 0.39
CA ASP A 90 -18.21 12.14 -0.71
C ASP A 90 -19.19 11.24 -1.47
N ALA A 91 -18.87 11.03 -2.74
CA ALA A 91 -19.61 10.09 -3.58
C ALA A 91 -19.57 8.68 -2.98
N ALA A 92 -20.67 7.93 -3.12
CA ALA A 92 -20.83 6.61 -2.48
C ALA A 92 -19.69 5.63 -2.76
N TRP A 93 -19.11 5.66 -3.97
CA TRP A 93 -17.97 4.83 -4.33
C TRP A 93 -16.69 5.19 -3.58
N ARG A 94 -16.45 6.47 -3.29
CA ARG A 94 -15.29 6.91 -2.52
C ARG A 94 -15.44 6.51 -1.06
N ARG A 95 -16.62 6.76 -0.50
CA ARG A 95 -17.00 6.30 0.84
C ARG A 95 -16.79 4.80 1.02
N ALA A 96 -17.24 3.99 0.06
CA ALA A 96 -17.04 2.54 0.09
C ALA A 96 -15.56 2.15 -0.03
N ALA A 97 -14.78 2.84 -0.88
CA ALA A 97 -13.34 2.60 -1.00
C ALA A 97 -12.61 2.91 0.31
N ASP A 98 -12.87 4.07 0.92
CA ASP A 98 -12.22 4.51 2.16
C ASP A 98 -12.60 3.61 3.33
N TYR A 99 -13.87 3.20 3.42
CA TYR A 99 -14.33 2.27 4.45
C TYR A 99 -13.65 0.90 4.34
N VAL A 100 -13.54 0.35 3.13
CA VAL A 100 -12.87 -0.95 2.90
C VAL A 100 -11.35 -0.84 3.09
N ALA A 101 -10.73 0.24 2.66
CA ALA A 101 -9.29 0.48 2.83
C ALA A 101 -8.90 0.70 4.31
N GLY A 102 -9.84 1.16 5.14
CA GLY A 102 -9.65 1.30 6.59
C GLY A 102 -9.79 0.00 7.38
N MET A 103 -10.19 -1.11 6.75
CA MET A 103 -10.33 -2.39 7.43
C MET A 103 -8.97 -3.05 7.67
N THR A 104 -8.81 -3.70 8.82
CA THR A 104 -7.73 -4.68 9.01
C THR A 104 -8.08 -5.99 8.29
N ASP A 105 -7.08 -6.77 7.89
CA ASP A 105 -7.29 -8.04 7.17
C ASP A 105 -8.26 -8.98 7.93
N GLY A 106 -8.05 -9.13 9.25
CA GLY A 106 -8.92 -9.97 10.08
C GLY A 106 -10.36 -9.45 10.18
N PHE A 107 -10.55 -8.14 10.23
CA PHE A 107 -11.89 -7.54 10.22
C PHE A 107 -12.57 -7.70 8.86
N ALA A 108 -11.86 -7.45 7.76
CA ALA A 108 -12.37 -7.60 6.40
C ALA A 108 -12.86 -9.03 6.12
N LEU A 109 -12.06 -10.04 6.52
CA LEU A 109 -12.44 -11.45 6.39
C LEU A 109 -13.68 -11.80 7.22
N ALA A 110 -13.71 -11.42 8.49
CA ALA A 110 -14.86 -11.69 9.36
C ALA A 110 -16.15 -11.03 8.87
N VAL A 111 -16.06 -9.79 8.37
CA VAL A 111 -17.20 -9.09 7.77
C VAL A 111 -17.65 -9.76 6.47
N ALA A 112 -16.71 -10.11 5.59
CA ALA A 112 -17.03 -10.78 4.34
C ALA A 112 -17.76 -12.12 4.58
N GLU A 113 -17.28 -12.94 5.52
CA GLU A 113 -17.93 -14.19 5.93
C GLU A 113 -19.35 -13.94 6.48
N ARG A 114 -19.51 -12.96 7.39
CA ARG A 114 -20.82 -12.59 7.96
C ARG A 114 -21.81 -12.14 6.90
N LEU A 115 -21.33 -11.48 5.85
CA LEU A 115 -22.13 -11.02 4.71
C LEU A 115 -22.35 -12.09 3.64
N GLY A 116 -21.85 -13.31 3.85
CA GLY A 116 -22.11 -14.46 2.99
C GLY A 116 -21.07 -14.71 1.90
N HIS A 117 -19.92 -14.04 1.93
CA HIS A 117 -18.77 -14.41 1.10
C HIS A 117 -18.14 -15.68 1.66
N ARG A 118 -18.22 -16.79 0.93
CA ARG A 118 -17.48 -18.01 1.27
C ARG A 118 -16.06 -17.86 0.75
N VAL A 119 -15.11 -17.68 1.67
CA VAL A 119 -13.66 -17.64 1.42
C VAL A 119 -13.15 -19.03 1.03
#